data_AF-A0A2J4QUT2-F1
#
_entry.id   AF-A0A2J4QUT2-F1
#
_cell.length_a   1.000
_cell.length_b   1.000
_cell.length_c   1.000
_cell.angle_alpha   90.00
_cell.angle_beta   90.00
_cell.angle_gamma   90.00
#
_symmetry.space_group_name_H-M   'P 1'
#
loop_
_entity.id
_entity.type
_entity.pdbx_description
1 polymer ?
#
loop_
_entity_poly.entity_id
_entity_poly.type
_entity_poly.pdbx_seq_one_letter_code
_entity_poly.pdbx_strand_id
1 'polypeptide(L)'
;MNAETLKDFLISLGFNVDEAGAKKFDAVVAGTTLKAIELGVKVEAAALSVVAFTAKIASSLDNLYWASQRTGATVEGIKQIGYAVSQVGGSADSARGSLENLARFIRNNPGAEGFLNRLGVQTRDASGNMRDMATIFTGVGQRLSNMPYYRANQYAQMLGLDENTLMAMRRGIGQFSGEYTAMAKAIGYNADVAAISSNKFMTSLRSFGLMAGMARDKIGSSLADGLAGSLDRLRRQILD
;
A
#
# COMPACT_ATOMS: atom_id res chain seq x y z
N MET A 1 -2.17 -23.80 21.15
CA MET A 1 -3.16 -24.85 21.47
C MET A 1 -3.52 -25.53 20.16
N ASN A 2 -3.34 -26.85 20.08
CA ASN A 2 -3.66 -27.63 18.86
C ASN A 2 -5.17 -27.86 18.78
N ALA A 3 -5.70 -27.95 17.55
CA ALA A 3 -7.12 -28.24 17.32
C ALA A 3 -7.57 -29.57 17.92
N GLU A 4 -6.67 -30.56 17.98
CA GLU A 4 -6.90 -31.85 18.64
C GLU A 4 -7.21 -31.68 20.14
N THR A 5 -6.43 -30.88 20.87
CA THR A 5 -6.67 -30.63 22.30
C THR A 5 -8.01 -29.94 22.58
N LEU A 6 -8.51 -29.11 21.67
CA LEU A 6 -9.82 -28.46 21.81
C LEU A 6 -10.96 -29.41 21.45
N LYS A 7 -10.77 -30.26 20.42
CA LYS A 7 -11.71 -31.32 20.04
C LYS A 7 -11.90 -32.33 21.18
N ASP A 8 -10.82 -32.79 21.78
CA ASP A 8 -10.87 -33.76 22.88
C ASP A 8 -11.53 -33.18 24.13
N PHE A 9 -11.33 -31.88 24.39
CA PHE A 9 -12.04 -31.15 25.45
C PHE A 9 -13.55 -31.09 25.18
N LEU A 10 -13.99 -30.78 23.95
CA LEU A 10 -15.41 -30.71 23.58
C LEU A 10 -16.09 -32.09 23.61
N ILE A 11 -15.39 -33.15 23.18
CA ILE A 11 -15.87 -34.53 23.29
C ILE A 11 -15.99 -34.95 24.76
N SER A 12 -15.02 -34.56 25.61
CA SER A 12 -15.05 -34.85 27.05
C SER A 12 -16.22 -34.18 27.80
N LEU A 13 -16.76 -33.09 27.23
CA LEU A 13 -17.94 -32.38 27.73
C LEU A 13 -19.27 -32.92 27.16
N GLY A 14 -19.24 -34.01 26.39
CA GLY A 14 -20.42 -34.69 25.85
C GLY A 14 -20.96 -34.12 24.54
N PHE A 15 -20.22 -33.23 23.86
CA PHE A 15 -20.61 -32.70 22.56
C PHE A 15 -20.13 -33.62 21.44
N ASN A 16 -21.09 -34.09 20.61
CA ASN A 16 -20.80 -34.90 19.43
C ASN A 16 -20.28 -34.00 18.31
N VAL A 17 -18.95 -33.88 18.17
CA VAL A 17 -18.31 -33.11 17.10
C VAL A 17 -18.17 -34.02 15.87
N ASP A 18 -18.94 -33.74 14.83
CA ASP A 18 -18.82 -34.46 13.56
C ASP A 18 -17.47 -34.15 12.89
N GLU A 19 -16.90 -35.15 12.19
CA GLU A 19 -15.60 -35.02 11.52
C GLU A 19 -15.62 -33.92 10.44
N ALA A 20 -16.81 -33.61 9.90
CA ALA A 20 -17.06 -32.52 8.98
C ALA A 20 -16.98 -31.13 9.63
N GLY A 21 -17.46 -30.98 10.87
CA GLY A 21 -17.39 -29.76 11.67
C GLY A 21 -15.98 -29.46 12.17
N ALA A 22 -15.23 -30.48 12.58
CA ALA A 22 -13.81 -30.35 12.93
C ALA A 22 -12.97 -29.88 11.73
N LYS A 23 -13.20 -30.46 10.53
CA LYS A 23 -12.54 -30.01 9.29
C LYS A 23 -12.93 -28.58 8.88
N LYS A 24 -14.18 -28.17 9.12
CA LYS A 24 -14.62 -26.79 8.89
C LYS A 24 -14.03 -25.80 9.90
N PHE A 25 -13.84 -26.22 11.14
CA PHE A 25 -13.19 -25.41 12.17
C PHE A 25 -11.69 -25.25 11.91
N ASP A 26 -10.99 -26.33 11.57
CA ASP A 26 -9.59 -26.29 11.12
C ASP A 26 -9.43 -25.44 9.87
N ALA A 27 -10.38 -25.54 8.93
CA ALA A 27 -10.43 -24.68 7.75
C ALA A 27 -10.60 -23.20 8.09
N VAL A 28 -11.34 -22.87 9.14
CA VAL A 28 -11.59 -21.49 9.58
C VAL A 28 -10.41 -20.94 10.37
N VAL A 29 -9.77 -21.75 11.23
CA VAL A 29 -8.57 -21.35 11.99
C VAL A 29 -7.36 -21.19 11.06
N ALA A 30 -7.16 -22.12 10.12
CA ALA A 30 -6.18 -21.97 9.04
C ALA A 30 -6.57 -20.90 8.01
N GLY A 31 -7.86 -20.59 7.90
CA GLY A 31 -8.44 -19.74 6.87
C GLY A 31 -8.30 -18.24 7.05
N THR A 32 -7.58 -17.77 8.07
CA THR A 32 -7.45 -16.31 8.29
C THR A 32 -6.42 -15.63 7.41
N THR A 33 -5.55 -16.42 6.75
CA THR A 33 -4.55 -15.88 5.81
C THR A 33 -4.48 -16.67 4.49
N LEU A 34 -5.11 -17.86 4.37
CA LEU A 34 -4.76 -18.82 3.30
C LEU A 34 -5.93 -19.45 2.50
N LYS A 35 -7.21 -19.24 2.83
CA LYS A 35 -8.33 -19.94 2.15
C LYS A 35 -9.06 -19.15 1.06
N ALA A 36 -8.30 -18.54 0.15
CA ALA A 36 -8.83 -18.04 -1.13
C ALA A 36 -8.64 -19.02 -2.30
N ILE A 37 -7.96 -20.15 -2.08
CA ILE A 37 -7.47 -21.06 -3.14
C ILE A 37 -7.90 -22.51 -2.87
N GLU A 38 -9.16 -22.76 -2.54
CA GLU A 38 -9.73 -24.12 -2.55
C GLU A 38 -10.62 -24.29 -3.79
N LEU A 39 -9.99 -24.34 -4.97
CA LEU A 39 -10.55 -24.89 -6.20
C LEU A 39 -9.44 -25.61 -6.98
N GLY A 40 -9.12 -26.84 -6.52
CA GLY A 40 -8.51 -27.88 -7.37
C GLY A 40 -7.02 -28.19 -7.17
N VAL A 41 -6.76 -29.31 -6.47
CA VAL A 41 -5.63 -30.26 -6.67
C VAL A 41 -4.21 -29.78 -6.34
N LYS A 42 -3.67 -30.24 -5.18
CA LYS A 42 -2.24 -30.52 -4.88
C LYS A 42 -1.15 -29.49 -5.30
N VAL A 43 -1.45 -28.20 -5.40
CA VAL A 43 -0.46 -27.11 -5.64
C VAL A 43 -0.44 -26.09 -4.47
N GLU A 44 -0.85 -26.49 -3.27
CA GLU A 44 -1.16 -25.53 -2.18
C GLU A 44 0.03 -24.65 -1.76
N ALA A 45 1.24 -25.17 -1.58
CA ALA A 45 2.37 -24.33 -1.14
C ALA A 45 2.86 -23.34 -2.22
N ALA A 46 2.90 -23.76 -3.49
CA ALA A 46 3.40 -22.94 -4.60
C ALA A 46 2.37 -21.89 -5.05
N ALA A 47 1.07 -22.22 -5.06
CA ALA A 47 0.03 -21.25 -5.40
C ALA A 47 -0.09 -20.15 -4.32
N LEU A 48 -0.02 -20.54 -3.04
CA LEU A 48 -0.01 -19.59 -1.92
C LEU A 48 1.21 -18.66 -1.95
N SER A 49 2.40 -19.19 -2.27
CA SER A 49 3.60 -18.37 -2.38
C SER A 49 3.53 -17.38 -3.54
N VAL A 50 2.94 -17.76 -4.68
CA VAL A 50 2.71 -16.85 -5.83
C VAL A 50 1.73 -15.74 -5.47
N VAL A 51 0.62 -16.04 -4.79
CA VAL A 51 -0.34 -15.00 -4.37
C VAL A 51 0.28 -14.08 -3.32
N ALA A 52 1.01 -14.62 -2.33
CA ALA A 52 1.69 -13.82 -1.32
C ALA A 52 2.78 -12.92 -1.93
N PHE A 53 3.57 -13.46 -2.87
CA PHE A 53 4.58 -12.70 -3.61
C PHE A 53 3.94 -11.59 -4.45
N THR A 54 2.86 -11.92 -5.16
CA THR A 54 2.09 -10.95 -5.95
C THR A 54 1.51 -9.86 -5.06
N ALA A 55 0.93 -10.21 -3.91
CA ALA A 55 0.41 -9.25 -2.95
C ALA A 55 1.49 -8.34 -2.37
N LYS A 56 2.70 -8.87 -2.11
CA LYS A 56 3.82 -8.06 -1.64
C LYS A 56 4.25 -7.01 -2.68
N ILE A 57 4.38 -7.41 -3.94
CA ILE A 57 4.70 -6.48 -5.04
C ILE A 57 3.57 -5.48 -5.24
N ALA A 58 2.34 -5.98 -5.32
CA ALA A 58 1.15 -5.18 -5.57
C ALA A 58 0.90 -4.16 -4.45
N SER A 59 1.20 -4.49 -3.20
CA SER A 59 1.07 -3.54 -2.08
C SER A 59 1.99 -2.33 -2.24
N SER A 60 3.24 -2.53 -2.65
CA SER A 60 4.17 -1.41 -2.90
C SER A 60 3.69 -0.53 -4.06
N LEU A 61 3.22 -1.14 -5.14
CA LEU A 61 2.71 -0.41 -6.32
C LEU A 61 1.35 0.26 -6.06
N ASP A 62 0.49 -0.33 -5.22
CA ASP A 62 -0.77 0.27 -4.74
C ASP A 62 -0.50 1.53 -3.90
N ASN A 63 0.53 1.52 -3.05
CA ASN A 63 0.95 2.71 -2.32
C ASN A 63 1.38 3.84 -3.26
N LEU A 64 2.11 3.51 -4.33
CA LEU A 64 2.51 4.48 -5.34
C LEU A 64 1.33 4.97 -6.19
N TYR A 65 0.36 4.10 -6.49
CA TYR A 65 -0.90 4.52 -7.11
C TYR A 65 -1.60 5.58 -6.25
N TRP A 66 -1.74 5.37 -4.95
CA TRP A 66 -2.38 6.38 -4.11
C TRP A 66 -1.53 7.64 -3.94
N ALA A 67 -0.20 7.52 -3.95
CA ALA A 67 0.68 8.68 -3.99
C ALA A 67 0.49 9.49 -5.28
N SER A 68 0.33 8.84 -6.45
CA SER A 68 0.07 9.55 -7.71
C SER A 68 -1.24 10.34 -7.65
N GLN A 69 -2.31 9.74 -7.11
CA GLN A 69 -3.60 10.43 -6.93
C GLN A 69 -3.50 11.63 -5.97
N ARG A 70 -2.77 11.48 -4.86
CA ARG A 70 -2.60 12.55 -3.88
C ARG A 70 -1.72 13.70 -4.38
N THR A 71 -0.88 13.48 -5.37
CA THR A 71 0.18 14.43 -5.74
C THR A 71 -0.03 15.03 -7.12
N GLY A 72 -0.69 14.31 -8.03
CA GLY A 72 -0.73 14.64 -9.44
C GLY A 72 0.60 14.33 -10.17
N ALA A 73 1.52 13.58 -9.54
CA ALA A 73 2.66 12.99 -10.23
C ALA A 73 2.30 11.62 -10.78
N THR A 74 2.83 11.26 -11.94
CA THR A 74 2.86 9.88 -12.44
C THR A 74 3.59 8.96 -11.47
N VAL A 75 3.23 7.69 -11.46
CA VAL A 75 3.94 6.67 -10.67
C VAL A 75 5.37 6.55 -11.17
N GLU A 76 5.58 6.65 -12.47
CA GLU A 76 6.93 6.67 -13.04
C GLU A 76 7.74 7.85 -12.48
N GLY A 77 7.20 9.07 -12.48
CA GLY A 77 7.87 10.24 -11.93
C GLY A 77 8.22 10.11 -10.45
N ILE A 78 7.32 9.53 -9.64
CA ILE A 78 7.59 9.26 -8.21
C ILE A 78 8.76 8.28 -8.06
N LYS A 79 8.79 7.19 -8.84
CA LYS A 79 9.87 6.20 -8.78
C LYS A 79 11.20 6.76 -9.30
N GLN A 80 11.17 7.58 -10.35
CA GLN A 80 12.35 8.27 -10.87
C GLN A 80 12.99 9.16 -9.80
N ILE A 81 12.19 9.97 -9.09
CA ILE A 81 12.66 10.82 -8.01
C ILE A 81 13.22 9.97 -6.86
N GLY A 82 12.48 8.95 -6.43
CA GLY A 82 12.92 8.08 -5.33
C GLY A 82 14.24 7.38 -5.64
N TYR A 83 14.38 6.86 -6.86
CA TYR A 83 15.62 6.27 -7.35
C TYR A 83 16.75 7.30 -7.36
N ALA A 84 16.53 8.46 -7.96
CA ALA A 84 17.57 9.47 -8.09
C ALA A 84 18.06 10.00 -6.73
N VAL A 85 17.15 10.18 -5.77
CA VAL A 85 17.49 10.56 -4.40
C VAL A 85 18.23 9.44 -3.66
N SER A 86 17.86 8.17 -3.87
CA SER A 86 18.57 7.05 -3.24
C SER A 86 20.02 6.90 -3.71
N GLN A 87 20.29 7.21 -4.99
CA GLN A 87 21.64 7.13 -5.55
C GLN A 87 22.63 8.14 -4.94
N VAL A 88 22.12 9.21 -4.33
CA VAL A 88 22.94 10.26 -3.71
C VAL A 88 22.84 10.25 -2.18
N GLY A 89 22.43 9.12 -1.59
CA GLY A 89 22.39 8.91 -0.14
C GLY A 89 21.17 9.48 0.57
N GLY A 90 20.09 9.80 -0.15
CA GLY A 90 18.78 10.10 0.42
C GLY A 90 17.86 8.87 0.48
N SER A 91 16.62 9.06 0.94
CA SER A 91 15.61 7.99 0.97
C SER A 91 14.52 8.25 -0.07
N ALA A 92 14.06 7.18 -0.72
CA ALA A 92 12.90 7.26 -1.62
C ALA A 92 11.63 7.69 -0.85
N ASP A 93 11.49 7.29 0.41
CA ASP A 93 10.35 7.69 1.24
C ASP A 93 10.41 9.16 1.66
N SER A 94 11.60 9.69 1.94
CA SER A 94 11.75 11.13 2.23
C SER A 94 11.44 11.97 0.99
N ALA A 95 11.92 11.53 -0.17
CA ALA A 95 11.62 12.18 -1.44
C ALA A 95 10.12 12.15 -1.77
N ARG A 96 9.45 11.02 -1.57
CA ARG A 96 7.99 10.90 -1.72
C ARG A 96 7.24 11.79 -0.73
N GLY A 97 7.66 11.83 0.53
CA GLY A 97 7.07 12.70 1.54
C GLY A 97 7.20 14.18 1.18
N SER A 98 8.39 14.59 0.74
CA SER A 98 8.66 15.95 0.24
C SER A 98 7.79 16.30 -0.97
N LEU A 99 7.62 15.37 -1.92
CA LEU A 99 6.74 15.55 -3.08
C LEU A 99 5.27 15.69 -2.66
N GLU A 100 4.80 14.88 -1.70
CA GLU A 100 3.46 14.98 -1.14
C GLU A 100 3.22 16.31 -0.41
N ASN A 101 4.22 16.81 0.31
CA ASN A 101 4.13 18.09 0.98
C ASN A 101 4.10 19.25 -0.01
N LEU A 102 4.91 19.21 -1.08
CA LEU A 102 4.88 20.22 -2.14
C LEU A 102 3.52 20.23 -2.85
N ALA A 103 2.97 19.05 -3.16
CA ALA A 103 1.65 18.95 -3.75
C ALA A 103 0.56 19.53 -2.82
N ARG A 104 0.67 19.27 -1.51
CA ARG A 104 -0.20 19.85 -0.49
C ARG A 104 -0.04 21.37 -0.41
N PHE A 105 1.18 21.89 -0.50
CA PHE A 105 1.46 23.33 -0.54
C PHE A 105 0.76 23.98 -1.73
N ILE A 106 0.86 23.40 -2.93
CA ILE A 106 0.20 23.93 -4.12
C ILE A 106 -1.33 23.90 -3.98
N ARG A 107 -1.89 22.81 -3.45
CA ARG A 107 -3.34 22.67 -3.28
C ARG A 107 -3.93 23.64 -2.25
N ASN A 108 -3.24 23.85 -1.14
CA ASN A 108 -3.79 24.55 0.01
C ASN A 108 -3.49 26.04 0.03
N ASN A 109 -2.66 26.54 -0.88
CA ASN A 109 -2.25 27.95 -0.91
C ASN A 109 -2.58 28.57 -2.28
N PRO A 110 -3.58 29.47 -2.36
CA PRO A 110 -3.97 30.13 -3.61
C PRO A 110 -2.83 30.88 -4.34
N GLY A 111 -1.79 31.31 -3.60
CA GLY A 111 -0.61 31.99 -4.15
C GLY A 111 0.55 31.07 -4.54
N ALA A 112 0.44 29.75 -4.38
CA ALA A 112 1.55 28.82 -4.55
C ALA A 112 2.12 28.82 -5.97
N GLU A 113 1.28 28.76 -7.00
CA GLU A 113 1.75 28.76 -8.38
C GLU A 113 2.49 30.08 -8.72
N GLY A 114 1.92 31.22 -8.32
CA GLY A 114 2.57 32.53 -8.51
C GLY A 114 3.88 32.65 -7.72
N PHE A 115 3.98 32.01 -6.56
CA PHE A 115 5.23 31.90 -5.82
C PHE A 115 6.27 31.05 -6.56
N LEU A 116 5.90 29.85 -7.01
CA LEU A 116 6.78 28.93 -7.74
C LEU A 116 7.26 29.51 -9.07
N ASN A 117 6.37 30.18 -9.81
CA ASN A 117 6.73 30.87 -11.05
C ASN A 117 7.77 31.98 -10.79
N ARG A 118 7.65 32.75 -9.68
CA ARG A 118 8.66 33.73 -9.26
C ARG A 118 9.98 33.09 -8.80
N LEU A 119 9.93 31.89 -8.25
CA LEU A 119 11.12 31.07 -7.96
C LEU A 119 11.77 30.53 -9.26
N GLY A 120 11.13 30.72 -10.42
CA GLY A 120 11.61 30.26 -11.72
C GLY A 120 11.20 28.82 -12.04
N VAL A 121 10.19 28.27 -11.35
CA VAL A 121 9.63 26.95 -11.58
C VAL A 121 8.31 27.08 -12.34
N GLN A 122 8.27 26.53 -13.55
CA GLN A 122 7.06 26.54 -14.37
C GLN A 122 6.07 25.50 -13.85
N THR A 123 4.88 25.94 -13.43
CA THR A 123 3.82 25.04 -12.91
C THR A 123 2.87 24.53 -13.98
N ARG A 124 2.74 25.23 -15.11
CA ARG A 124 1.81 24.89 -16.20
C ARG A 124 2.51 24.62 -17.52
N ASP A 125 1.98 23.72 -18.32
CA ASP A 125 2.47 23.45 -19.68
C ASP A 125 2.03 24.55 -20.67
N ALA A 126 2.40 24.40 -21.95
CA ALA A 126 2.04 25.35 -23.00
C ALA A 126 0.53 25.43 -23.27
N SER A 127 -0.22 24.40 -22.89
CA SER A 127 -1.67 24.33 -23.03
C SER A 127 -2.41 24.89 -21.81
N GLY A 128 -1.68 25.35 -20.78
CA GLY A 128 -2.25 25.89 -19.55
C GLY A 128 -2.61 24.83 -18.49
N ASN A 129 -2.34 23.55 -18.75
CA ASN A 129 -2.60 22.49 -17.78
C ASN A 129 -1.51 22.44 -16.72
N MET A 130 -1.85 22.01 -15.50
CA MET A 130 -0.84 21.77 -14.47
C MET A 130 0.14 20.70 -14.96
N ARG A 131 1.44 20.98 -14.84
CA ARG A 131 2.48 20.00 -15.14
C ARG A 131 2.43 18.88 -14.12
N ASP A 132 2.93 17.73 -14.54
CA ASP A 132 3.19 16.61 -13.63
C ASP A 132 3.98 17.07 -12.40
N MET A 133 3.52 16.66 -11.22
CA MET A 133 4.10 17.16 -9.96
C MET A 133 5.56 16.71 -9.76
N ALA A 134 5.99 15.56 -10.31
CA ALA A 134 7.40 15.16 -10.28
C ALA A 134 8.27 16.12 -11.12
N THR A 135 7.72 16.65 -12.22
CA THR A 135 8.38 17.69 -13.02
C THR A 135 8.52 19.00 -12.25
N ILE A 136 7.44 19.46 -11.60
CA ILE A 136 7.45 20.67 -10.77
C ILE A 136 8.45 20.51 -9.61
N PHE A 137 8.41 19.37 -8.93
CA PHE A 137 9.31 19.03 -7.84
C PHE A 137 10.78 19.06 -8.25
N THR A 138 11.12 18.47 -9.40
CA THR A 138 12.48 18.50 -9.95
C THR A 138 12.91 19.92 -10.28
N GLY A 139 12.00 20.73 -10.85
CA GLY A 139 12.24 22.16 -11.11
C GLY A 139 12.51 22.95 -9.84
N VAL A 140 11.74 22.72 -8.76
CA VAL A 140 12.00 23.30 -7.42
C VAL A 140 13.40 22.92 -6.97
N GLY A 141 13.73 21.62 -6.99
CA GLY A 141 15.03 21.12 -6.58
C GLY A 141 16.19 21.80 -7.31
N GLN A 142 16.08 21.96 -8.63
CA GLN A 142 17.07 22.63 -9.46
C GLN A 142 17.21 24.13 -9.14
N ARG A 143 16.11 24.82 -8.80
CA ARG A 143 16.18 26.22 -8.39
C ARG A 143 16.83 26.37 -7.03
N LEU A 144 16.46 25.52 -6.07
CA LEU A 144 17.02 25.54 -4.72
C LEU A 144 18.49 25.13 -4.69
N SER A 145 18.90 24.16 -5.52
CA SER A 145 20.29 23.70 -5.56
C SER A 145 21.28 24.80 -5.96
N ASN A 146 20.82 25.73 -6.80
CA ASN A 146 21.61 26.87 -7.30
C ASN A 146 21.64 28.08 -6.33
N MET A 147 20.94 28.02 -5.20
CA MET A 147 20.93 29.09 -4.21
C MET A 147 21.95 28.85 -3.09
N PRO A 148 22.38 29.91 -2.36
CA PRO A 148 23.07 29.75 -1.09
C PRO A 148 22.28 28.86 -0.13
N TYR A 149 22.97 27.98 0.60
CA TYR A 149 22.34 26.91 1.38
C TYR A 149 21.24 27.41 2.33
N TYR A 150 21.53 28.46 3.08
CA TYR A 150 20.57 29.02 4.04
C TYR A 150 19.25 29.44 3.38
N ARG A 151 19.33 30.05 2.19
CA ARG A 151 18.16 30.49 1.42
C ARG A 151 17.42 29.30 0.83
N ALA A 152 18.16 28.33 0.30
CA ALA A 152 17.59 27.08 -0.20
C ALA A 152 16.81 26.34 0.90
N ASN A 153 17.36 26.26 2.12
CA ASN A 153 16.73 25.59 3.25
C ASN A 153 15.45 26.29 3.71
N GLN A 154 15.42 27.63 3.74
CA GLN A 154 14.20 28.39 4.07
C GLN A 154 13.07 28.11 3.08
N TYR A 155 13.37 28.12 1.78
CA TYR A 155 12.36 27.78 0.77
C TYR A 155 11.98 26.30 0.79
N ALA A 156 12.94 25.40 1.02
CA ALA A 156 12.66 23.97 1.16
C ALA A 156 11.66 23.71 2.29
N GLN A 157 11.90 24.25 3.48
CA GLN A 157 11.01 24.12 4.64
C GLN A 157 9.60 24.64 4.33
N MET A 158 9.49 25.81 3.70
CA MET A 158 8.19 26.38 3.34
C MET A 158 7.44 25.51 2.33
N LEU A 159 8.15 24.94 1.36
CA LEU A 159 7.61 24.05 0.34
C LEU A 159 7.42 22.61 0.85
N GLY A 160 7.84 22.32 2.07
CA GLY A 160 7.75 21.01 2.71
C GLY A 160 8.77 19.97 2.21
N LEU A 161 9.87 20.43 1.60
CA LEU A 161 11.03 19.61 1.25
C LEU A 161 11.90 19.42 2.50
N ASP A 162 12.19 18.18 2.83
CA ASP A 162 13.11 17.85 3.91
C ASP A 162 14.57 18.14 3.53
N GLU A 163 15.41 18.37 4.54
CA GLU A 163 16.81 18.75 4.36
C GLU A 163 17.62 17.66 3.63
N ASN A 164 17.33 16.38 3.86
CA ASN A 164 18.03 15.28 3.18
C ASN A 164 17.69 15.27 1.69
N THR A 165 16.43 15.50 1.35
CA THR A 165 15.97 15.62 -0.04
C THR A 165 16.57 16.86 -0.72
N LEU A 166 16.63 18.01 -0.03
CA LEU A 166 17.32 19.20 -0.54
C LEU A 166 18.81 18.92 -0.79
N MET A 167 19.47 18.23 0.14
CA MET A 167 20.88 17.87 0.01
C MET A 167 21.12 16.88 -1.13
N ALA A 168 20.22 15.90 -1.32
CA ALA A 168 20.24 15.02 -2.47
C ALA A 168 20.17 15.81 -3.79
N MET A 169 19.21 16.73 -3.91
CA MET A 169 19.09 17.60 -5.10
C MET A 169 20.35 18.43 -5.35
N ARG A 170 20.99 18.94 -4.29
CA ARG A 170 22.27 19.68 -4.37
C ARG A 170 23.45 18.84 -4.84
N ARG A 171 23.48 17.55 -4.49
CA ARG A 171 24.49 16.59 -5.00
C ARG A 171 24.29 16.24 -6.47
N GLY A 172 23.12 16.54 -7.02
CA GLY A 172 22.76 16.32 -8.42
C GLY A 172 22.07 14.98 -8.62
N ILE A 173 20.79 15.05 -9.00
CA ILE A 173 19.94 13.86 -9.21
C ILE A 173 19.57 13.63 -10.69
N GLY A 174 19.85 14.59 -11.57
CA GLY A 174 19.36 14.59 -12.95
C GLY A 174 19.82 13.41 -13.80
N GLN A 175 21.06 12.94 -13.61
CA GLN A 175 21.60 11.78 -14.36
C GLN A 175 20.83 10.48 -14.05
N PHE A 176 20.46 10.28 -12.79
CA PHE A 176 19.80 9.06 -12.33
C PHE A 176 18.34 8.96 -12.80
N SER A 177 17.67 10.09 -13.03
CA SER A 177 16.33 10.10 -13.63
C SER A 177 16.36 9.55 -15.07
N GLY A 178 17.40 9.89 -15.84
CA GLY A 178 17.61 9.33 -17.18
C GLY A 178 17.92 7.84 -17.16
N GLU A 179 18.78 7.40 -16.24
CA GLU A 179 19.11 5.99 -16.04
C GLU A 179 17.87 5.15 -15.71
N TYR A 180 17.02 5.62 -14.80
CA TYR A 180 15.76 4.94 -14.46
C TYR A 180 14.88 4.73 -15.69
N THR A 181 14.69 5.79 -16.48
CA THR A 181 13.84 5.76 -17.68
C THR A 181 14.39 4.77 -18.71
N ALA A 182 15.71 4.77 -18.92
CA ALA A 182 16.37 3.83 -19.82
C ALA A 182 16.19 2.37 -19.35
N MET A 183 16.38 2.11 -18.06
CA MET A 183 16.19 0.78 -17.47
C MET A 183 14.73 0.31 -17.60
N ALA A 184 13.76 1.15 -17.25
CA ALA A 184 12.34 0.84 -17.36
C ALA A 184 11.96 0.50 -18.82
N LYS A 185 12.44 1.30 -19.78
CA LYS A 185 12.23 1.05 -21.21
C LYS A 185 12.87 -0.26 -21.68
N ALA A 186 14.09 -0.55 -21.25
CA ALA A 186 14.84 -1.74 -21.67
C ALA A 186 14.13 -3.05 -21.28
N ILE A 187 13.45 -3.06 -20.13
CA ILE A 187 12.70 -4.23 -19.65
C ILE A 187 11.20 -4.18 -19.98
N GLY A 188 10.74 -3.16 -20.73
CA GLY A 188 9.33 -2.97 -21.07
C GLY A 188 8.43 -2.69 -19.87
N TYR A 189 8.97 -2.12 -18.78
CA TYR A 189 8.24 -1.85 -17.55
C TYR A 189 7.52 -0.50 -17.61
N ASN A 190 6.19 -0.52 -17.53
CA ASN A 190 5.36 0.67 -17.36
C ASN A 190 4.86 0.75 -15.91
N ALA A 191 5.38 1.72 -15.16
CA ALA A 191 5.10 1.86 -13.74
C ALA A 191 3.65 2.25 -13.45
N ASP A 192 3.05 3.11 -14.27
CA ASP A 192 1.66 3.57 -14.13
C ASP A 192 0.67 2.42 -14.36
N VAL A 193 0.84 1.65 -15.43
CA VAL A 193 0.01 0.47 -15.73
C VAL A 193 0.16 -0.60 -14.65
N ALA A 194 1.39 -0.85 -14.20
CA ALA A 194 1.65 -1.81 -13.12
C ALA A 194 0.97 -1.38 -11.81
N ALA A 195 0.97 -0.09 -11.50
CA ALA A 195 0.32 0.46 -10.31
C ALA A 195 -1.20 0.41 -10.38
N ILE A 196 -1.81 0.71 -11.54
CA ILE A 196 -3.26 0.55 -11.76
C ILE A 196 -3.66 -0.92 -11.55
N SER A 197 -2.93 -1.85 -12.16
CA SER A 197 -3.19 -3.29 -12.04
C SER A 197 -3.05 -3.76 -10.59
N SER A 198 -2.03 -3.26 -9.89
CA SER A 198 -1.77 -3.57 -8.48
C SER A 198 -2.85 -3.02 -7.55
N ASN A 199 -3.30 -1.79 -7.77
CA ASN A 199 -4.40 -1.20 -7.02
C ASN A 199 -5.70 -2.00 -7.19
N LYS A 200 -6.00 -2.42 -8.43
CA LYS A 200 -7.15 -3.29 -8.72
C LYS A 200 -7.04 -4.60 -7.96
N PHE A 201 -5.90 -5.28 -8.05
CA PHE A 201 -5.66 -6.53 -7.33
C PHE A 201 -5.78 -6.36 -5.81
N MET A 202 -5.13 -5.36 -5.22
CA MET A 202 -5.15 -5.12 -3.77
C MET A 202 -6.55 -4.75 -3.28
N THR A 203 -7.32 -4.03 -4.08
CA THR A 203 -8.72 -3.71 -3.76
C THR A 203 -9.58 -4.98 -3.77
N SER A 204 -9.43 -5.84 -4.78
CA SER A 204 -10.11 -7.14 -4.81
C SER A 204 -9.67 -8.04 -3.65
N LEU A 205 -8.38 -8.07 -3.30
CA LEU A 205 -7.85 -8.87 -2.21
C LEU A 205 -8.39 -8.41 -0.84
N ARG A 206 -8.44 -7.09 -0.60
CA ARG A 206 -9.05 -6.52 0.62
C ARG A 206 -10.55 -6.84 0.69
N SER A 207 -11.28 -6.69 -0.41
CA SER A 207 -12.70 -7.01 -0.50
C SER A 207 -12.95 -8.50 -0.22
N PHE A 208 -12.13 -9.38 -0.78
CA PHE A 208 -12.18 -10.81 -0.51
C PHE A 208 -11.93 -11.12 0.98
N GLY A 209 -10.90 -10.52 1.59
CA GLY A 209 -10.59 -10.69 3.01
C GLY A 209 -11.74 -10.27 3.92
N LEU A 210 -12.41 -9.15 3.63
CA LEU A 210 -13.61 -8.71 4.33
C LEU A 210 -14.76 -9.71 4.18
N MET A 211 -15.01 -10.22 2.97
CA MET A 211 -16.05 -11.23 2.72
C MET A 211 -15.78 -12.53 3.50
N ALA A 212 -14.54 -13.00 3.50
CA ALA A 212 -14.13 -14.19 4.26
C ALA A 212 -14.29 -13.99 5.77
N GLY A 213 -13.96 -12.79 6.28
CA GLY A 213 -14.21 -12.38 7.67
C GLY A 213 -15.70 -12.44 8.02
N MET A 214 -16.55 -11.80 7.22
CA MET A 214 -18.01 -11.83 7.43
C MET A 214 -18.60 -13.24 7.39
N ALA A 215 -18.12 -14.09 6.48
CA ALA A 215 -18.55 -15.48 6.39
C ALA A 215 -18.18 -16.27 7.67
N ARG A 216 -16.97 -16.06 8.19
CA ARG A 216 -16.53 -16.63 9.47
C ARG A 216 -17.39 -16.14 10.62
N ASP A 217 -17.61 -14.84 10.72
CA ASP A 217 -18.40 -14.25 11.81
C ASP A 217 -19.83 -14.80 11.81
N LYS A 218 -20.43 -14.96 10.62
CA LYS A 218 -21.76 -15.58 10.47
C LYS A 218 -21.80 -17.04 10.89
N ILE A 219 -20.78 -17.83 10.53
CA ILE A 219 -20.68 -19.24 10.95
C ILE A 219 -20.51 -19.31 12.47
N GLY A 220 -19.61 -18.50 13.03
CA GLY A 220 -19.34 -18.43 14.46
C GLY A 220 -20.57 -18.02 15.26
N SER A 221 -21.30 -17.01 14.81
CA SER A 221 -22.55 -16.56 15.46
C SER A 221 -23.62 -17.65 15.42
N SER A 222 -23.80 -18.30 14.27
CA SER A 222 -24.80 -19.38 14.12
C SER A 222 -24.49 -20.58 15.03
N LEU A 223 -23.20 -20.92 15.21
CA LEU A 223 -22.76 -21.97 16.13
C LEU A 223 -22.97 -21.57 17.59
N ALA A 224 -22.61 -20.34 17.95
CA ALA A 224 -22.80 -19.82 19.31
C ALA A 224 -24.29 -19.83 19.71
N ASP A 225 -25.17 -19.40 18.80
CA ASP A 225 -26.62 -19.43 19.02
C ASP A 225 -27.15 -20.86 19.21
N GLY A 226 -26.71 -21.80 18.37
CA GLY A 226 -27.10 -23.22 18.48
C GLY A 226 -26.62 -23.89 19.78
N LEU A 227 -25.40 -23.56 20.24
CA LEU A 227 -24.83 -24.07 21.47
C LEU A 227 -25.49 -23.45 22.70
N ALA A 228 -25.76 -22.14 22.70
CA ALA A 228 -26.48 -21.46 23.77
C ALA A 228 -27.85 -22.11 24.03
N GLY A 229 -28.62 -22.36 22.97
CA GLY A 229 -29.92 -23.05 23.10
C GLY A 229 -29.81 -24.48 23.62
N SER A 230 -28.68 -25.16 23.37
CA SER A 230 -28.42 -26.52 23.85
C SER A 230 -28.03 -26.54 25.33
N LEU A 231 -27.19 -25.58 25.75
CA LEU A 231 -26.82 -25.37 27.15
C LEU A 231 -28.02 -24.97 28.01
N ASP A 232 -28.92 -24.13 27.50
CA ASP A 232 -30.14 -23.74 28.20
C ASP A 232 -31.09 -24.93 28.43
N ARG A 233 -31.21 -25.84 27.44
CA ARG A 233 -32.00 -27.07 27.59
C ARG A 233 -31.39 -28.01 28.64
N LEU A 234 -30.08 -28.21 28.60
CA LEU A 234 -29.37 -29.03 29.58
C LEU A 234 -29.52 -28.46 30.99
N ARG A 235 -29.37 -27.13 31.16
CA ARG A 235 -29.58 -26.45 32.43
C ARG A 235 -30.98 -26.70 33.00
N ARG A 236 -32.03 -26.64 32.17
CA ARG A 236 -33.41 -26.91 32.61
C ARG A 236 -33.58 -28.36 33.09
N GLN A 237 -33.05 -29.33 32.36
CA GLN A 237 -33.14 -30.76 32.73
C GLN A 237 -32.39 -31.14 34.02
N ILE A 238 -31.39 -30.35 34.44
CA ILE A 238 -30.65 -30.60 35.69
C ILE A 238 -31.31 -29.93 36.90
N LEU A 239 -32.08 -28.86 36.68
CA LEU A 239 -32.73 -28.08 37.74
C LEU A 239 -34.16 -28.54 38.06
N ASP A 240 -34.78 -29.35 37.19
CA ASP A 240 -36.06 -30.04 37.41
C ASP A 240 -35.84 -31.49 37.85
#